data_AF-A0A1Y2BWD2-F1
#
_entry.id   AF-A0A1Y2BWD2-F1
#
_cell.length_a   1.000
_cell.length_b   1.000
_cell.length_c   1.000
_cell.angle_alpha   90.00
_cell.angle_beta   90.00
_cell.angle_gamma   90.00
#
_symmetry.space_group_name_H-M   'P 1'
#
loop_
_entity.id
_entity.type
_entity.pdbx_description
1 polymer ?
#
loop_
_entity_poly.entity_id
_entity_poly.type
_entity_poly.pdbx_seq_one_letter_code
_entity_poly.pdbx_strand_id
1 'polypeptide(L)'
;MGLFDDARKYYPKQLQKELSKPNKEIVIVDDRFVFDKPARVVLTSRHGINAMSFDFAYTISGIDGKEYFKCMNFGNKKILLSADNEPILGIYGKTLSLNYEIYAGDKKERLLAKLTYRNSHVAQKFSIIFTNLVTENEEYMDFNCEEHYRSGGVFYGKEKEGAPMICKFIEYNYKYSTGLRSKSPDAQGSYLIEMAANVDNVFLMAVGIVLAELDYNHQQNQKVRHRNKIN
;
A
#
# COMPACT_ATOMS: atom_id res chain seq x y z
N MET A 1 -4.94 -18.00 26.63
CA MET A 1 -4.04 -16.85 26.87
C MET A 1 -2.93 -16.70 25.81
N GLY A 2 -2.91 -17.45 24.69
CA GLY A 2 -1.75 -17.50 23.79
C GLY A 2 -1.82 -16.79 22.42
N LEU A 3 -2.99 -16.34 21.95
CA LEU A 3 -3.16 -15.91 20.54
C LEU A 3 -2.93 -14.41 20.30
N PHE A 4 -3.38 -13.55 21.22
CA PHE A 4 -3.10 -12.11 21.17
C PHE A 4 -1.63 -11.78 21.44
N ASP A 5 -0.88 -12.70 22.04
CA ASP A 5 0.56 -12.52 22.30
C ASP A 5 1.39 -12.70 21.03
N ASP A 6 0.95 -13.53 20.09
CA ASP A 6 1.70 -13.78 18.86
C ASP A 6 1.62 -12.60 17.88
N ALA A 7 0.44 -12.00 17.70
CA ALA A 7 0.28 -10.80 16.88
C ALA A 7 1.05 -9.60 17.47
N ARG A 8 0.97 -9.40 18.80
CA ARG A 8 1.72 -8.33 19.51
C ARG A 8 3.24 -8.47 19.39
N LYS A 9 3.75 -9.69 19.21
CA LYS A 9 5.19 -9.94 19.00
C LYS A 9 5.59 -9.92 17.53
N TYR A 10 4.68 -10.20 16.60
CA TYR A 10 4.98 -10.33 15.18
C TYR A 10 5.28 -8.98 14.51
N TYR A 11 4.42 -7.97 14.63
CA TYR A 11 4.59 -6.71 13.89
C TYR A 11 5.80 -5.87 14.31
N PRO A 12 6.14 -5.76 15.61
CA PRO A 12 7.39 -5.10 15.99
C PRO A 12 8.62 -5.75 15.36
N LYS A 13 8.63 -7.09 15.24
CA LYS A 13 9.70 -7.82 14.55
C LYS A 13 9.67 -7.59 13.04
N GLN A 14 8.48 -7.54 12.43
CA GLN A 14 8.34 -7.25 11.00
C GLN A 14 8.91 -5.86 10.66
N LEU A 15 8.63 -4.84 11.49
CA LEU A 15 9.16 -3.48 11.30
C LEU A 15 10.70 -3.41 11.43
N GLN A 16 11.29 -4.29 12.24
CA GLN A 16 12.74 -4.41 12.41
C GLN A 16 13.44 -5.18 11.28
N LYS A 17 12.70 -5.93 10.44
CA LYS A 17 13.29 -6.62 9.30
C LYS A 17 13.86 -5.61 8.30
N GLU A 18 15.07 -5.87 7.84
CA GLU A 18 15.67 -5.08 6.77
C GLU A 18 15.06 -5.44 5.43
N LEU A 19 15.01 -4.44 4.54
CA LEU A 19 14.69 -4.68 3.15
C LEU A 19 15.83 -5.48 2.51
N SER A 20 15.48 -6.43 1.65
CA SER A 20 16.44 -7.19 0.89
C SER A 20 16.08 -7.21 -0.59
N LYS A 21 17.10 -6.98 -1.42
CA LYS A 21 16.98 -7.03 -2.88
C LYS A 21 16.57 -8.45 -3.29
N PRO A 22 15.57 -8.62 -4.17
CA PRO A 22 15.23 -9.94 -4.71
C PRO A 22 16.35 -10.50 -5.60
N ASN A 23 16.38 -11.81 -5.77
CA ASN A 23 17.38 -12.51 -6.59
C ASN A 23 17.25 -12.27 -8.10
N LYS A 24 16.15 -11.66 -8.54
CA LYS A 24 15.88 -11.26 -9.92
C LYS A 24 15.21 -9.90 -9.94
N GLU A 25 15.23 -9.26 -11.10
CA GLU A 25 14.49 -8.02 -11.33
C GLU A 25 12.99 -8.28 -11.38
N ILE A 26 12.21 -7.37 -10.79
CA ILE A 26 10.76 -7.44 -10.73
C ILE A 26 10.20 -6.22 -11.44
N VAL A 27 9.84 -6.39 -12.72
CA VAL A 27 9.17 -5.37 -13.54
C VAL A 27 7.70 -5.76 -13.69
N ILE A 28 6.77 -4.86 -13.39
CA ILE A 28 5.34 -5.16 -13.42
C ILE A 28 4.59 -4.16 -14.31
N VAL A 29 4.85 -2.86 -14.14
CA VAL A 29 4.25 -1.77 -14.88
C VAL A 29 5.12 -1.41 -16.09
N ASP A 30 6.38 -1.01 -15.83
CA ASP A 30 7.36 -0.48 -16.77
C ASP A 30 8.76 -0.49 -16.12
N ASP A 31 9.81 -0.79 -16.89
CA ASP A 31 11.19 -0.93 -16.38
C ASP A 31 11.76 0.39 -15.84
N ARG A 32 11.28 1.54 -16.32
CA ARG A 32 11.69 2.87 -15.84
C ARG A 32 11.35 3.11 -14.37
N PHE A 33 10.47 2.31 -13.78
CA PHE A 33 10.11 2.39 -12.36
C PHE A 33 10.92 1.44 -11.47
N VAL A 34 11.87 0.70 -12.04
CA VAL A 34 12.80 -0.16 -11.30
C VAL A 34 14.09 0.60 -11.00
N PHE A 35 14.36 0.85 -9.72
CA PHE A 35 15.56 1.58 -9.31
C PHE A 35 16.66 0.63 -8.83
N ASP A 36 17.91 0.98 -9.12
CA ASP A 36 19.10 0.25 -8.70
C ASP A 36 19.39 0.36 -7.20
N LYS A 37 18.75 1.34 -6.53
CA LYS A 37 18.89 1.65 -5.11
C LYS A 37 17.54 1.59 -4.39
N PRO A 38 17.53 1.26 -3.09
CA PRO A 38 16.32 1.36 -2.28
C PRO A 38 15.75 2.79 -2.31
N ALA A 39 14.43 2.90 -2.30
CA ALA A 39 13.71 4.16 -2.38
C ALA A 39 12.76 4.35 -1.20
N ARG A 40 12.52 5.62 -0.85
CA ARG A 40 11.59 6.01 0.23
C ARG A 40 10.66 7.10 -0.27
N VAL A 41 9.37 6.91 -0.06
CA VAL A 41 8.34 7.90 -0.36
C VAL A 41 7.31 7.98 0.77
N VAL A 42 6.63 9.11 0.84
CA VAL A 42 5.50 9.34 1.73
C VAL A 42 4.22 9.32 0.91
N LEU A 43 3.33 8.39 1.22
CA LEU A 43 1.95 8.36 0.77
C LEU A 43 1.11 9.18 1.75
N THR A 44 0.45 10.22 1.27
CA THR A 44 -0.42 11.08 2.09
C THR A 44 -1.86 10.92 1.64
N SER A 45 -2.73 10.56 2.58
CA SER A 45 -4.19 10.56 2.40
C SER A 45 -4.72 11.99 2.43
N ARG A 46 -5.69 12.30 1.56
CA ARG A 46 -6.40 13.59 1.52
C ARG A 46 -7.91 13.44 1.72
N HIS A 47 -8.36 12.29 2.22
CA HIS A 47 -9.77 12.03 2.53
C HIS A 47 -10.30 13.06 3.55
N GLY A 48 -11.23 13.93 3.15
CA GLY A 48 -11.88 14.91 4.04
C GLY A 48 -11.69 16.38 3.67
N ILE A 49 -10.83 16.70 2.69
CA ILE A 49 -10.75 18.04 2.10
C ILE A 49 -11.88 18.16 1.07
N ASN A 50 -12.88 19.00 1.33
CA ASN A 50 -14.02 19.35 0.47
C ASN A 50 -14.37 18.34 -0.64
N ALA A 51 -15.20 17.35 -0.30
CA ALA A 51 -15.70 16.29 -1.20
C ALA A 51 -16.51 16.75 -2.45
N MET A 52 -16.47 18.04 -2.80
CA MET A 52 -17.10 18.62 -3.99
C MET A 52 -16.12 18.94 -5.13
N SER A 53 -14.80 18.84 -4.91
CA SER A 53 -13.81 18.92 -5.99
C SER A 53 -13.38 17.51 -6.43
N PHE A 54 -13.01 17.37 -7.71
CA PHE A 54 -12.44 16.15 -8.31
C PHE A 54 -11.04 15.86 -7.72
N ASP A 55 -10.96 15.71 -6.41
CA ASP A 55 -9.72 15.77 -5.65
C ASP A 55 -8.95 14.45 -5.67
N PHE A 56 -7.63 14.61 -5.60
CA PHE A 56 -6.70 13.52 -5.40
C PHE A 56 -6.92 12.93 -4.00
N ALA A 57 -7.31 11.66 -3.91
CA ALA A 57 -7.45 10.96 -2.63
C ALA A 57 -6.09 10.70 -1.97
N TYR A 58 -5.05 10.54 -2.79
CA TYR A 58 -3.70 10.35 -2.31
C TYR A 58 -2.68 11.14 -3.12
N THR A 59 -1.58 11.50 -2.46
CA THR A 59 -0.37 12.04 -3.10
C THR A 59 0.85 11.28 -2.61
N ILE A 60 1.83 11.09 -3.50
CA ILE A 60 3.08 10.39 -3.20
C ILE A 60 4.22 11.38 -3.39
N SER A 61 4.96 11.62 -2.33
CA SER A 61 6.06 12.59 -2.31
C SER A 61 7.36 11.93 -1.85
N GLY A 62 8.48 12.50 -2.24
CA GLY A 62 9.76 12.18 -1.64
C GLY A 62 9.82 12.59 -0.16
N ILE A 63 10.85 12.10 0.51
CA ILE A 63 11.20 12.51 1.89
C ILE A 63 11.56 14.01 2.00
N ASP A 64 11.88 14.64 0.88
CA ASP A 64 12.08 16.09 0.72
C ASP A 64 10.77 16.88 0.53
N GLY A 65 9.63 16.18 0.48
CA GLY A 65 8.31 16.79 0.25
C GLY A 65 8.00 17.07 -1.22
N LYS A 66 8.88 16.73 -2.16
CA LYS A 66 8.61 16.89 -3.59
C LYS A 66 7.59 15.84 -4.04
N GLU A 67 6.47 16.30 -4.58
CA GLU A 67 5.42 15.42 -5.09
C GLU A 67 5.84 14.77 -6.43
N TYR A 68 5.67 13.45 -6.53
CA TYR A 68 5.99 12.66 -7.73
C TYR A 68 4.75 12.11 -8.42
N PHE A 69 3.75 11.70 -7.64
CA PHE A 69 2.53 11.07 -8.16
C PHE A 69 1.29 11.53 -7.41
N LYS A 70 0.16 11.47 -8.10
CA LYS A 70 -1.17 11.77 -7.54
C LYS A 70 -2.13 10.64 -7.83
N CYS A 71 -3.09 10.43 -6.95
CA CYS A 71 -4.08 9.37 -7.09
C CYS A 71 -5.49 9.94 -7.10
N MET A 72 -6.17 9.84 -8.24
CA MET A 72 -7.58 10.24 -8.35
C MET A 72 -8.50 9.15 -7.80
N ASN A 73 -9.65 9.56 -7.26
CA ASN A 73 -10.66 8.67 -6.71
C ASN A 73 -11.98 8.72 -7.49
N PHE A 74 -12.39 7.56 -8.01
CA PHE A 74 -13.66 7.34 -8.69
C PHE A 74 -14.43 6.22 -7.98
N GLY A 75 -14.63 6.38 -6.66
CA GLY A 75 -15.31 5.40 -5.82
C GLY A 75 -14.46 4.14 -5.63
N ASN A 76 -14.86 3.05 -6.27
CA ASN A 76 -14.16 1.76 -6.19
C ASN A 76 -12.96 1.65 -7.16
N LYS A 77 -12.76 2.67 -8.00
CA LYS A 77 -11.60 2.82 -8.90
C LYS A 77 -10.71 3.94 -8.37
N LYS A 78 -9.41 3.68 -8.29
CA LYS A 78 -8.37 4.68 -8.07
C LYS A 78 -7.43 4.71 -9.27
N ILE A 79 -6.94 5.88 -9.67
CA ILE A 79 -6.00 6.02 -10.79
C ILE A 79 -4.77 6.73 -10.30
N LEU A 80 -3.62 6.06 -10.39
CA LEU A 80 -2.32 6.66 -10.12
C LEU A 80 -1.84 7.39 -11.38
N LEU A 81 -1.50 8.67 -11.22
CA LEU A 81 -1.05 9.56 -12.27
C LEU A 81 0.42 9.93 -12.10
N SER A 82 1.12 10.13 -13.21
CA SER A 82 2.45 10.75 -13.26
C SER A 82 2.40 12.23 -12.88
N ALA A 83 3.58 12.86 -12.80
CA ALA A 83 3.72 14.30 -12.61
C ALA A 83 3.02 15.12 -13.73
N ASP A 84 2.94 14.56 -14.93
CA ASP A 84 2.30 15.16 -16.10
C ASP A 84 0.78 14.86 -16.16
N ASN A 85 0.23 14.25 -15.11
CA ASN A 85 -1.16 13.79 -15.00
C ASN A 85 -1.56 12.67 -15.99
N GLU A 86 -0.58 11.90 -16.48
CA GLU A 86 -0.85 10.72 -17.31
C GLU A 86 -1.17 9.50 -16.44
N PRO A 87 -2.21 8.71 -16.78
CA PRO A 87 -2.57 7.52 -16.01
C PRO A 87 -1.54 6.41 -16.17
N ILE A 88 -0.93 6.00 -15.05
CA ILE A 88 0.07 4.94 -15.01
C ILE A 88 -0.60 3.59 -14.74
N LEU A 89 -1.44 3.53 -13.70
CA LEU A 89 -2.18 2.32 -13.32
C LEU A 89 -3.50 2.63 -12.64
N GLY A 90 -4.39 1.64 -12.68
CA GLY A 90 -5.72 1.69 -12.10
C GLY A 90 -5.86 0.60 -11.04
N ILE A 91 -6.31 0.98 -9.85
CA ILE A 91 -6.57 0.07 -8.72
C ILE A 91 -8.08 -0.07 -8.56
N TYR A 92 -8.59 -1.29 -8.61
CA TYR A 92 -10.01 -1.57 -8.57
C TYR A 92 -10.34 -2.49 -7.40
N GLY A 93 -11.10 -1.95 -6.44
CA GLY A 93 -11.76 -2.74 -5.41
C GLY A 93 -13.18 -3.13 -5.83
N LYS A 94 -13.70 -4.23 -5.28
CA LYS A 94 -15.15 -4.48 -5.28
C LYS A 94 -15.72 -4.01 -3.95
N THR A 95 -16.88 -3.35 -3.99
CA THR A 95 -17.60 -2.97 -2.77
C THR A 95 -17.80 -4.21 -1.88
N LEU A 96 -17.37 -4.14 -0.62
CA LEU A 96 -17.37 -5.24 0.38
C LEU A 96 -16.34 -6.36 0.19
N SER A 97 -15.49 -6.31 -0.84
CA SER A 97 -14.39 -7.27 -0.99
C SER A 97 -13.08 -6.67 -0.47
N LEU A 98 -12.27 -7.51 0.17
CA LEU A 98 -10.87 -7.18 0.49
C LEU A 98 -9.93 -7.47 -0.70
N ASN A 99 -10.47 -7.91 -1.84
CA ASN A 99 -9.69 -8.23 -3.03
C ASN A 99 -9.59 -7.01 -3.96
N TYR A 100 -8.41 -6.84 -4.54
CA TYR A 100 -8.10 -5.76 -5.47
C TYR A 100 -7.47 -6.29 -6.74
N GLU A 101 -7.71 -5.59 -7.84
CA GLU A 101 -7.06 -5.82 -9.13
C GLU A 101 -6.36 -4.53 -9.56
N ILE A 102 -5.14 -4.66 -10.07
CA ILE A 102 -4.33 -3.55 -10.57
C ILE A 102 -4.17 -3.73 -12.08
N TYR A 103 -4.49 -2.71 -12.86
CA TYR A 103 -4.41 -2.70 -14.31
C TYR A 103 -3.49 -1.59 -14.82
N ALA A 104 -2.93 -1.76 -16.01
CA ALA A 104 -2.16 -0.71 -16.67
C ALA A 104 -3.09 0.42 -17.17
N GLY A 105 -2.66 1.67 -17.00
CA GLY A 105 -3.47 2.83 -17.34
C GLY A 105 -4.74 2.94 -16.51
N ASP A 106 -5.79 3.56 -17.06
CA ASP A 106 -7.06 3.81 -16.36
C ASP A 106 -8.19 2.87 -16.78
N LYS A 107 -7.91 1.84 -17.57
CA LYS A 107 -8.90 0.89 -18.10
C LYS A 107 -8.55 -0.54 -17.70
N LYS A 108 -9.58 -1.40 -17.67
CA LYS A 108 -9.43 -2.83 -17.37
C LYS A 108 -9.01 -3.65 -18.60
N GLU A 109 -7.97 -3.20 -19.30
CA GLU A 109 -7.52 -3.83 -20.55
C GLU A 109 -6.33 -4.77 -20.32
N ARG A 110 -5.37 -4.37 -19.49
CA ARG A 110 -4.19 -5.20 -19.15
C ARG A 110 -4.07 -5.35 -17.64
N LEU A 111 -4.38 -6.54 -17.12
CA LEU A 111 -4.20 -6.87 -15.70
C LEU A 111 -2.71 -6.97 -15.39
N LEU A 112 -2.27 -6.28 -14.35
CA LEU A 112 -0.90 -6.30 -13.85
C LEU A 112 -0.76 -7.22 -12.63
N ALA A 113 -1.70 -7.11 -11.69
CA ALA A 113 -1.69 -7.94 -10.50
C ALA A 113 -3.08 -8.10 -9.89
N LYS A 114 -3.22 -9.16 -9.09
CA LYS A 114 -4.39 -9.44 -8.26
C LYS A 114 -3.98 -9.63 -6.81
N LEU A 115 -4.58 -8.85 -5.92
CA LEU A 115 -4.44 -8.96 -4.48
C LEU A 115 -5.65 -9.71 -3.93
N THR A 116 -5.40 -10.87 -3.30
CA THR A 116 -6.45 -11.72 -2.73
C THR A 116 -6.24 -11.87 -1.23
N TYR A 117 -7.25 -11.49 -0.44
CA TYR A 117 -7.22 -11.67 1.01
C TYR A 117 -7.15 -13.15 1.38
N ARG A 118 -6.31 -13.48 2.36
CA ARG A 118 -6.13 -14.82 2.94
C ARG A 118 -6.48 -14.75 4.42
N ASN A 119 -7.50 -15.51 4.81
CA ASN A 119 -7.88 -15.66 6.22
C ASN A 119 -6.67 -16.10 7.05
N SER A 120 -6.34 -15.32 8.08
CA SER A 120 -5.31 -15.67 9.05
C SER A 120 -5.69 -15.14 10.43
N HIS A 121 -5.34 -15.91 11.46
CA HIS A 121 -5.60 -15.55 12.86
C HIS A 121 -4.52 -14.65 13.47
N VAL A 122 -3.40 -14.45 12.76
CA VAL A 122 -2.23 -13.71 13.26
C VAL A 122 -2.10 -12.35 12.58
N ALA A 123 -2.49 -12.27 11.30
CA ALA A 123 -2.33 -11.05 10.50
C ALA A 123 -3.37 -10.89 9.40
N GLN A 124 -3.50 -9.66 8.89
CA GLN A 124 -4.23 -9.42 7.65
C GLN A 124 -3.31 -9.79 6.50
N LYS A 125 -3.55 -10.95 5.88
CA LYS A 125 -2.67 -11.49 4.84
C LYS A 125 -3.31 -11.36 3.48
N PHE A 126 -2.51 -11.02 2.49
CA PHE A 126 -2.89 -10.98 1.09
C PHE A 126 -1.88 -11.77 0.27
N SER A 127 -2.38 -12.46 -0.76
CA SER A 127 -1.55 -12.95 -1.86
C SER A 127 -1.57 -11.92 -2.96
N ILE A 128 -0.41 -11.56 -3.46
CA ILE A 128 -0.29 -10.80 -4.69
C ILE A 128 0.16 -11.78 -5.77
N ILE A 129 -0.61 -11.91 -6.84
CA ILE A 129 -0.23 -12.66 -8.03
C ILE A 129 -0.08 -11.66 -9.17
N PHE A 130 1.02 -11.74 -9.91
CA PHE A 130 1.36 -10.76 -10.96
C PHE A 130 2.20 -11.43 -12.06
N THR A 131 2.24 -10.82 -13.25
CA THR A 131 3.15 -11.26 -14.32
C THR A 131 4.40 -10.38 -14.29
N ASN A 132 5.57 -10.99 -14.13
CA ASN A 132 6.84 -10.27 -14.20
C ASN A 132 7.24 -10.09 -15.67
N LEU A 133 7.38 -8.85 -16.14
CA LEU A 133 7.68 -8.55 -17.54
C LEU A 133 9.08 -9.02 -17.97
N VAL A 134 10.01 -9.23 -17.02
CA VAL A 134 11.36 -9.74 -17.33
C VAL A 134 11.36 -11.25 -17.57
N THR A 135 10.60 -11.99 -16.76
CA THR A 135 10.59 -13.46 -16.81
C THR A 135 9.43 -14.02 -17.62
N GLU A 136 8.44 -13.18 -17.96
CA GLU A 136 7.16 -13.54 -18.57
C GLU A 136 6.35 -14.57 -17.77
N ASN A 137 6.73 -14.82 -16.52
CA ASN A 137 6.08 -15.80 -15.67
C ASN A 137 5.11 -15.13 -14.69
N GLU A 138 4.07 -15.87 -14.34
CA GLU A 138 3.26 -15.56 -13.17
C GLU A 138 4.06 -15.84 -11.90
N GLU A 139 4.14 -14.83 -11.05
CA GLU A 139 4.90 -14.84 -9.81
C GLU A 139 4.00 -14.41 -8.64
N TYR A 140 4.47 -14.63 -7.42
CA TYR A 140 3.67 -14.33 -6.23
C TYR A 140 4.46 -13.57 -5.16
N MET A 141 3.74 -12.75 -4.40
CA MET A 141 4.24 -12.10 -3.19
C MET A 141 3.27 -12.36 -2.03
N ASP A 142 3.81 -12.50 -0.82
CA ASP A 142 3.01 -12.43 0.40
C ASP A 142 2.98 -10.98 0.88
N PHE A 143 1.80 -10.45 1.19
CA PHE A 143 1.62 -9.15 1.81
C PHE A 143 0.96 -9.30 3.18
N ASN A 144 1.73 -9.05 4.24
CA ASN A 144 1.30 -9.26 5.62
C ASN A 144 1.20 -7.92 6.34
N CYS A 145 0.00 -7.58 6.79
CA CYS A 145 -0.32 -6.31 7.44
C CYS A 145 -0.79 -6.51 8.88
N GLU A 146 -0.60 -5.47 9.67
CA GLU A 146 -1.21 -5.34 10.99
C GLU A 146 -2.74 -5.38 10.92
N GLU A 147 -3.38 -5.85 12.00
CA GLU A 147 -4.85 -5.92 12.12
C GLU A 147 -5.54 -4.56 11.86
N HIS A 148 -4.88 -3.47 12.23
CA HIS A 148 -5.34 -2.10 12.01
C HIS A 148 -4.68 -1.43 10.80
N TYR A 149 -4.00 -2.19 9.94
CA TYR A 149 -3.38 -1.70 8.71
C TYR A 149 -2.36 -0.57 8.90
N ARG A 150 -1.88 -0.33 10.12
CA ARG A 150 -0.88 0.72 10.44
C ARG A 150 0.52 0.38 9.93
N SER A 151 0.79 -0.89 9.70
CA SER A 151 2.05 -1.35 9.15
C SER A 151 1.86 -2.60 8.32
N GLY A 152 2.82 -2.89 7.45
CA GLY A 152 2.85 -4.12 6.70
C GLY A 152 4.16 -4.33 5.94
N GLY A 153 4.37 -5.55 5.47
CA GLY A 153 5.52 -5.93 4.67
C GLY A 153 5.11 -6.76 3.45
N VAL A 154 5.74 -6.48 2.32
CA VAL A 154 5.62 -7.28 1.09
C VAL A 154 6.87 -8.13 0.95
N PHE A 155 6.67 -9.42 0.73
CA PHE A 155 7.72 -10.42 0.60
C PHE A 155 7.66 -11.05 -0.79
N TYR A 156 8.80 -11.12 -1.47
CA TYR A 156 8.88 -11.80 -2.76
C TYR A 156 9.01 -13.31 -2.55
N GLY A 157 7.87 -13.97 -2.43
CA GLY A 157 7.75 -15.35 -1.96
C GLY A 157 7.03 -15.43 -0.60
N LYS A 158 7.02 -16.62 0.01
CA LYS A 158 6.42 -16.82 1.34
C LYS A 158 7.35 -16.36 2.44
N GLU A 159 6.87 -15.46 3.31
CA GLU A 159 7.67 -14.96 4.43
C GLU A 159 8.21 -16.09 5.33
N LYS A 160 7.39 -17.11 5.59
CA LYS A 160 7.75 -18.26 6.46
C LYS A 160 8.87 -19.12 5.87
N GLU A 161 9.14 -19.01 4.57
CA GLU A 161 10.21 -19.72 3.86
C GLU A 161 11.48 -18.84 3.75
N GLY A 162 11.53 -17.70 4.44
CA GLY A 162 12.68 -16.79 4.43
C GLY A 162 12.72 -15.86 3.21
N ALA A 163 11.59 -15.67 2.53
CA ALA A 163 11.49 -14.77 1.37
C ALA A 163 11.97 -13.34 1.69
N PRO A 164 12.64 -12.66 0.75
CA PRO A 164 13.13 -11.30 0.96
C PRO A 164 11.96 -10.32 1.13
N MET A 165 12.08 -9.40 2.11
CA MET A 165 11.14 -8.30 2.28
C MET A 165 11.52 -7.20 1.30
N ILE A 166 10.68 -6.96 0.30
CA ILE A 166 10.96 -6.01 -0.77
C ILE A 166 10.28 -4.65 -0.56
N CYS A 167 9.29 -4.59 0.34
CA CYS A 167 8.61 -3.36 0.68
C CYS A 167 8.15 -3.37 2.13
N LYS A 168 8.19 -2.20 2.77
CA LYS A 168 7.70 -1.97 4.13
C LYS A 168 6.83 -0.73 4.17
N PHE A 169 5.68 -0.84 4.81
CA PHE A 169 4.76 0.26 5.07
C PHE A 169 4.73 0.57 6.56
N ILE A 170 4.86 1.84 6.90
CA ILE A 170 4.85 2.33 8.28
C ILE A 170 3.91 3.52 8.35
N GLU A 171 2.90 3.48 9.21
CA GLU A 171 2.02 4.62 9.46
C GLU A 171 2.87 5.85 9.76
N TYR A 172 2.70 6.88 8.94
CA TYR A 172 3.47 8.10 9.01
C TYR A 172 2.66 9.16 9.72
N ASN A 173 2.92 9.30 11.02
CA ASN A 173 2.32 10.35 11.81
C ASN A 173 3.19 11.62 11.76
N TYR A 174 2.83 12.53 10.84
CA TYR A 174 3.55 13.80 10.59
C TYR A 174 3.78 14.63 11.87
N LYS A 175 2.87 14.52 12.86
CA LYS A 175 2.97 15.24 14.14
C LYS A 175 4.20 14.84 14.96
N TYR A 176 4.68 13.61 14.83
CA TYR A 176 5.84 13.12 15.58
C TYR A 176 7.15 13.25 14.80
N SER A 177 7.11 13.21 13.46
CA SER A 177 8.32 13.22 12.64
C SER A 177 8.96 14.60 12.46
N THR A 178 8.17 15.68 12.55
CA THR A 178 8.67 17.06 12.28
C THR A 178 8.74 17.96 13.50
N GLY A 179 8.26 17.50 14.67
CA GLY A 179 8.14 18.33 15.88
C GLY A 179 7.16 19.51 15.76
N LEU A 180 6.55 19.71 14.59
CA LEU A 180 5.58 20.76 14.33
C LEU A 180 4.19 20.26 14.74
N ARG A 181 3.50 21.06 15.57
CA ARG A 181 2.07 20.89 15.85
C ARG A 181 1.27 21.24 14.60
N SER A 182 1.28 20.37 13.60
CA SER A 182 0.29 20.45 12.54
C SER A 182 -1.07 20.16 13.17
N LYS A 183 -1.90 21.20 13.27
CA LYS A 183 -3.32 21.09 13.66
C LYS A 183 -4.17 20.44 12.56
N SER A 184 -3.55 19.93 11.51
CA SER A 184 -4.23 19.20 10.45
C SER A 184 -4.72 17.85 10.99
N PRO A 185 -6.03 17.59 11.04
CA PRO A 185 -6.58 16.24 11.17
C PRO A 185 -6.29 15.35 9.93
N ASP A 186 -5.60 15.89 8.92
CA ASP A 186 -5.47 15.35 7.56
C ASP A 186 -4.27 14.39 7.39
N ALA A 187 -3.48 14.13 8.45
CA ALA A 187 -2.38 13.16 8.40
C ALA A 187 -2.81 11.70 8.66
N GLN A 188 -4.09 11.45 8.99
CA GLN A 188 -4.60 10.09 9.23
C GLN A 188 -4.61 9.28 7.92
N GLY A 189 -4.04 8.07 7.96
CA GLY A 189 -3.92 7.19 6.78
C GLY A 189 -2.74 7.53 5.86
N SER A 190 -1.72 8.22 6.36
CA SER A 190 -0.45 8.44 5.64
C SER A 190 0.57 7.35 5.98
N TYR A 191 1.44 7.01 5.03
CA TYR A 191 2.43 5.94 5.19
C TYR A 191 3.79 6.35 4.64
N LEU A 192 4.85 5.98 5.36
CA LEU A 192 6.19 5.87 4.81
C LEU A 192 6.28 4.53 4.11
N ILE A 193 6.66 4.56 2.83
CA ILE A 193 6.87 3.38 2.01
C ILE A 193 8.37 3.26 1.78
N GLU A 194 8.97 2.20 2.29
CA GLU A 194 10.36 1.84 2.00
C GLU A 194 10.37 0.68 1.00
N MET A 195 11.08 0.83 -0.12
CA MET A 195 11.10 -0.13 -1.23
C MET A 195 12.53 -0.55 -1.49
N ALA A 196 12.75 -1.85 -1.69
CA ALA A 196 14.05 -2.41 -2.03
C ALA A 196 14.46 -2.01 -3.46
N ALA A 197 15.75 -2.05 -3.74
CA ALA A 197 16.25 -1.96 -5.12
C ALA A 197 15.72 -3.12 -5.97
N ASN A 198 15.74 -2.94 -7.30
CA ASN A 198 15.45 -3.98 -8.29
C ASN A 198 13.98 -4.45 -8.32
N VAL A 199 13.07 -3.60 -7.84
CA VAL A 199 11.62 -3.82 -7.84
C VAL A 199 10.92 -2.59 -8.41
N ASP A 200 9.83 -2.84 -9.12
CA ASP A 200 8.92 -1.82 -9.62
C ASP A 200 8.31 -1.01 -8.46
N ASN A 201 8.82 0.21 -8.27
CA ASN A 201 8.44 1.08 -7.17
C ASN A 201 7.01 1.60 -7.32
N VAL A 202 6.55 1.84 -8.56
CA VAL A 202 5.18 2.30 -8.81
C VAL A 202 4.17 1.22 -8.45
N PHE A 203 4.48 -0.04 -8.74
CA PHE A 203 3.67 -1.16 -8.29
C PHE A 203 3.58 -1.23 -6.76
N LEU A 204 4.71 -1.12 -6.06
CA LEU A 204 4.74 -1.15 -4.58
C LEU A 204 3.97 0.03 -3.97
N MET A 205 4.04 1.21 -4.59
CA MET A 205 3.20 2.36 -4.23
C MET A 205 1.71 2.06 -4.39
N ALA A 206 1.30 1.36 -5.46
CA ALA A 206 -0.09 0.94 -5.64
C ALA A 206 -0.55 -0.02 -4.55
N VAL A 207 0.30 -0.94 -4.10
CA VAL A 207 0.03 -1.79 -2.92
C VAL A 207 -0.11 -0.93 -1.66
N GLY A 208 0.69 0.13 -1.51
CA GLY A 208 0.55 1.11 -0.43
C GLY A 208 -0.79 1.84 -0.46
N ILE A 209 -1.30 2.21 -1.63
CA ILE A 209 -2.64 2.80 -1.79
C ILE A 209 -3.72 1.79 -1.37
N VAL A 210 -3.57 0.51 -1.72
CA VAL A 210 -4.49 -0.55 -1.26
C VAL A 210 -4.49 -0.65 0.27
N LEU A 211 -3.32 -0.60 0.91
CA LEU A 211 -3.21 -0.60 2.37
C LEU A 211 -3.95 0.60 2.99
N ALA A 212 -3.75 1.80 2.44
CA ALA A 212 -4.41 3.00 2.93
C ALA A 212 -5.94 2.98 2.74
N GLU A 213 -6.43 2.38 1.66
CA GLU A 213 -7.88 2.17 1.46
C GLU A 213 -8.44 1.15 2.47
N LEU A 214 -7.69 0.09 2.78
CA LEU A 214 -8.07 -0.89 3.81
C LEU A 214 -8.16 -0.25 5.20
N ASP A 215 -7.18 0.59 5.57
CA ASP A 215 -7.20 1.37 6.81
C ASP A 215 -8.41 2.32 6.86
N TYR A 216 -8.60 3.12 5.81
CA TYR A 216 -9.74 4.04 5.73
C TYR A 216 -11.07 3.32 5.94
N ASN A 217 -11.29 2.21 5.21
CA ASN A 217 -12.51 1.42 5.34
C ASN A 217 -12.67 0.79 6.73
N HIS A 218 -11.57 0.31 7.34
CA HIS A 218 -11.57 -0.21 8.70
C HIS A 218 -12.03 0.86 9.70
N GLN A 219 -11.49 2.08 9.60
CA GLN A 219 -11.86 3.20 10.47
C GLN A 219 -13.32 3.63 10.31
N GLN A 220 -13.82 3.72 9.07
CA GLN A 220 -15.23 4.07 8.81
C GLN A 220 -16.18 3.03 9.42
N ASN A 221 -15.87 1.75 9.28
CA ASN A 221 -16.66 0.66 9.87
C ASN A 221 -16.68 0.72 11.40
N GLN A 222 -15.57 1.07 12.06
CA GLN A 222 -15.55 1.26 13.52
C GLN A 222 -16.43 2.43 13.96
N LYS A 223 -16.41 3.56 13.23
CA LYS A 223 -17.25 4.73 13.53
C LYS A 223 -18.74 4.40 13.42
N VAL A 224 -19.16 3.67 12.38
CA VAL A 224 -20.56 3.23 12.21
C VAL A 224 -20.99 2.31 13.36
N ARG A 225 -20.16 1.34 13.73
CA ARG A 225 -20.43 0.42 14.86
C ARG A 225 -20.57 1.17 16.19
N HIS A 226 -19.76 2.20 16.42
CA HIS A 226 -19.84 3.00 17.64
C HIS A 226 -21.14 3.80 17.71
N ARG A 227 -21.55 4.44 16.59
CA ARG A 227 -22.84 5.15 16.50
C ARG A 227 -24.03 4.24 16.79
N ASN A 228 -24.03 3.03 16.23
CA ASN A 228 -25.12 2.06 16.42
C ASN A 228 -25.20 1.47 17.84
N LYS A 229 -24.19 1.67 18.69
CA LYS A 229 -24.22 1.24 20.11
C LYS A 229 -24.75 2.31 21.06
N ILE A 230 -24.81 3.56 20.59
CA ILE A 230 -25.24 4.72 21.40
C ILE A 230 -26.74 5.01 21.21
N ASN A 231 -27.33 4.49 20.13
CA ASN A 231 -28.76 4.51 19.84
C ASN A 231 -29.41 3.18 20.25
#